data_AF-A0A1H6LNP2-F1
#
_entry.id   AF-A0A1H6LNP2-F1
#
_cell.length_a   1.000
_cell.length_b   1.000
_cell.length_c   1.000
_cell.angle_alpha   90.00
_cell.angle_beta   90.00
_cell.angle_gamma   90.00
#
_symmetry.space_group_name_H-M   'P 1'
#
loop_
_entity.id
_entity.type
_entity.pdbx_description
1 polymer ?
#
loop_
_entity_poly.entity_id
_entity_poly.type
_entity_poly.pdbx_seq_one_letter_code
_entity_poly.pdbx_strand_id
1 'polypeptide(L)'
;FPLKYFLGDNENAIKIQIYCVLIVNLLLAVIKKRLKRKWAFSNLVSFCKIHLFNYINLMKFLENPEKDWVIDKDDGEQLSFNW
;
A
#
# COMPACT_ATOMS: atom_id res chain seq x y z
N PHE A 1 -19.59 2.80 -0.25
CA PHE A 1 -19.73 1.35 -0.48
C PHE A 1 -20.72 0.86 0.56
N PRO A 2 -21.85 0.24 0.20
CA PRO A 2 -22.80 -0.20 1.22
C PRO A 2 -22.16 -1.33 2.03
N LEU A 3 -22.23 -1.25 3.37
CA LEU A 3 -21.97 -2.35 4.30
C LEU A 3 -23.09 -3.38 4.11
N LYS A 4 -23.17 -4.02 2.94
CA LYS A 4 -24.37 -4.81 2.64
C LYS A 4 -24.39 -6.08 3.47
N TYR A 5 -23.24 -6.69 3.77
CA TYR A 5 -23.11 -7.81 4.70
C TYR A 5 -21.70 -7.84 5.30
N PHE A 6 -21.59 -8.12 6.60
CA PHE A 6 -20.32 -8.49 7.24
C PHE A 6 -19.91 -9.89 6.76
N LEU A 7 -18.61 -10.15 6.71
CA LEU A 7 -18.05 -11.43 6.25
C LEU A 7 -18.46 -12.60 7.16
N GLY A 8 -18.50 -12.35 8.46
CA GLY A 8 -19.26 -13.12 9.45
C GLY A 8 -20.15 -12.18 10.27
N ASP A 9 -21.32 -12.66 10.65
CA ASP A 9 -22.39 -11.91 11.33
C ASP A 9 -22.46 -12.17 12.85
N ASN A 10 -21.63 -13.07 13.38
CA ASN A 10 -21.50 -13.22 14.83
C ASN A 10 -20.82 -11.99 15.47
N GLU A 11 -21.13 -11.72 16.74
CA GLU A 11 -20.68 -10.52 17.46
C GLU A 11 -19.14 -10.36 17.43
N ASN A 12 -18.41 -11.45 17.61
CA ASN A 12 -16.95 -11.44 17.61
C ASN A 12 -16.37 -11.15 16.22
N ALA A 13 -16.97 -11.73 15.18
CA ALA A 13 -16.59 -11.52 13.78
C ALA A 13 -16.82 -10.07 13.35
N ILE A 14 -17.93 -9.46 13.80
CA ILE A 14 -18.20 -8.04 13.55
C ILE A 14 -17.16 -7.16 14.27
N LYS A 15 -16.86 -7.43 15.55
CA LYS A 15 -15.82 -6.70 16.30
C LYS A 15 -14.47 -6.75 15.60
N ILE A 16 -14.02 -7.95 15.20
CA ILE A 16 -12.74 -8.15 14.49
C ILE A 16 -12.75 -7.39 13.16
N GLN A 17 -13.82 -7.48 12.37
CA GLN A 17 -13.93 -6.77 11.09
C GLN A 17 -13.84 -5.25 11.27
N ILE A 18 -14.49 -4.69 12.30
CA ILE A 18 -14.40 -3.26 12.63
C ILE A 18 -12.95 -2.89 12.96
N TYR A 19 -12.28 -3.64 13.85
CA TYR A 19 -10.88 -3.36 14.18
C TYR A 19 -9.97 -3.46 12.95
N CYS A 20 -10.15 -4.45 12.08
CA CYS A 20 -9.41 -4.55 10.82
C CYS A 20 -9.61 -3.33 9.92
N VAL A 21 -10.86 -2.87 9.74
CA VAL A 21 -11.16 -1.67 8.93
C VAL A 21 -10.52 -0.42 9.54
N LEU A 22 -10.53 -0.27 10.86
CA LEU A 22 -9.88 0.85 11.56
C LEU A 22 -8.37 0.85 11.36
N ILE A 23 -7.73 -0.32 11.46
CA ILE A 23 -6.28 -0.48 11.20
C ILE A 23 -5.96 -0.12 9.75
N VAL A 24 -6.71 -0.64 8.78
CA VAL A 24 -6.50 -0.34 7.36
C VAL A 24 -6.70 1.16 7.08
N ASN A 25 -7.73 1.78 7.66
CA ASN A 25 -7.98 3.21 7.52
C ASN A 25 -6.83 4.05 8.09
N LEU A 26 -6.29 3.68 9.26
CA LEU A 26 -5.13 4.32 9.86
C LEU A 26 -3.89 4.20 8.96
N LEU A 27 -3.59 3.00 8.47
CA LEU A 27 -2.45 2.76 7.57
C LEU A 27 -2.56 3.60 6.30
N LEU A 28 -3.73 3.61 5.65
CA LEU A 28 -3.98 4.43 4.46
C LEU A 28 -3.86 5.93 4.75
N ALA A 29 -4.33 6.41 5.91
CA ALA A 29 -4.17 7.79 6.31
C ALA A 29 -2.69 8.17 6.51
N VAL A 30 -1.90 7.28 7.13
CA VAL A 30 -0.45 7.47 7.28
C VAL A 30 0.24 7.51 5.92
N ILE A 31 -0.09 6.58 5.02
CA ILE A 31 0.46 6.56 3.65
C ILE A 31 0.12 7.89 2.96
N LYS A 32 -1.15 8.30 2.96
CA LYS A 32 -1.61 9.55 2.35
C LYS A 32 -0.86 10.77 2.90
N LYS A 33 -0.58 10.81 4.21
CA LYS A 33 0.14 11.91 4.85
C LYS A 33 1.63 11.96 4.48
N ARG A 34 2.24 10.81 4.17
CA ARG A 34 3.65 10.71 3.78
C ARG A 34 3.89 11.02 2.31
N LEU A 35 2.87 10.85 1.46
CA LEU A 35 2.95 11.18 0.03
C LEU A 35 2.97 12.70 -0.19
N LYS A 36 3.82 13.14 -1.12
CA LYS A 36 3.91 14.52 -1.58
C LYS A 36 2.81 14.82 -2.61
N ARG A 37 2.48 13.84 -3.46
CA ARG A 37 1.41 13.96 -4.45
C ARG A 37 0.02 13.87 -3.82
N LYS A 38 -0.89 14.75 -4.23
CA LYS A 38 -2.30 14.68 -3.81
C LYS A 38 -2.99 13.52 -4.52
N TRP A 39 -3.43 12.54 -3.74
CA TRP A 39 -4.24 11.42 -4.20
C TRP A 39 -5.67 11.49 -3.66
N ALA A 40 -6.64 11.17 -4.52
CA ALA A 40 -7.98 10.84 -4.07
C ALA A 40 -7.93 9.57 -3.21
N PHE A 41 -8.68 9.54 -2.11
CA PHE A 41 -8.62 8.42 -1.16
C PHE A 41 -9.03 7.09 -1.80
N SER A 42 -10.05 7.10 -2.66
CA SER A 42 -10.49 5.92 -3.42
C SER A 42 -9.38 5.33 -4.29
N ASN A 43 -8.57 6.18 -4.92
CA ASN A 43 -7.48 5.73 -5.79
C ASN A 43 -6.39 5.07 -4.96
N LEU A 44 -6.01 5.68 -3.83
CA LEU A 44 -5.03 5.11 -2.91
C LEU A 44 -5.46 3.72 -2.42
N VAL A 45 -6.72 3.59 -1.97
CA VAL A 45 -7.29 2.31 -1.54
C VAL A 45 -7.23 1.27 -2.66
N SER A 46 -7.61 1.66 -3.89
CA SER A 46 -7.61 0.76 -5.05
C SER A 46 -6.21 0.26 -5.38
N PHE A 47 -5.20 1.13 -5.42
CA PHE A 47 -3.82 0.74 -5.69
C PHE A 47 -3.24 -0.15 -4.58
N CYS A 48 -3.42 0.23 -3.32
CA CYS A 48 -2.98 -0.60 -2.20
C CYS A 48 -3.64 -1.99 -2.24
N LYS A 49 -4.91 -2.09 -2.65
CA LYS A 49 -5.60 -3.37 -2.80
C LYS A 49 -5.02 -4.22 -3.93
N ILE A 50 -4.78 -3.64 -5.10
CA ILE A 50 -4.25 -4.36 -6.27
C ILE A 50 -2.83 -4.86 -6.00
N HIS A 51 -2.01 -4.03 -5.35
CA HIS A 51 -0.59 -4.32 -5.11
C HIS A 51 -0.30 -4.94 -3.74
N LEU A 52 -1.32 -5.34 -2.98
CA LEU A 52 -1.13 -5.88 -1.62
C LEU A 52 -0.22 -7.11 -1.59
N PHE A 53 -0.30 -7.95 -2.62
CA PHE A 53 0.49 -9.18 -2.75
C PHE A 53 1.68 -9.05 -3.72
N ASN A 54 1.90 -7.88 -4.29
CA ASN A 54 2.99 -7.64 -5.23
C ASN A 54 4.24 -7.18 -4.46
N TYR A 55 5.41 -7.68 -4.87
CA TYR A 55 6.68 -7.20 -4.35
C TYR A 55 7.05 -5.87 -5.00
N ILE A 56 6.44 -4.77 -4.51
CA ILE A 56 6.72 -3.41 -4.99
C ILE A 56 7.02 -2.46 -3.84
N ASN A 57 7.82 -1.43 -4.11
CA ASN A 57 7.94 -0.32 -3.20
C ASN A 57 6.75 0.63 -3.37
N LEU A 58 5.71 0.41 -2.57
CA LEU A 58 4.45 1.16 -2.64
C LEU A 58 4.63 2.69 -2.60
N MET A 59 5.58 3.21 -1.81
CA MET A 59 5.81 4.66 -1.73
C MET A 59 6.45 5.21 -3.01
N LYS A 60 7.44 4.52 -3.58
CA LYS A 60 8.02 4.89 -4.89
C LYS A 60 6.95 4.85 -5.98
N PHE A 61 6.13 3.80 -6.00
CA PHE A 61 5.03 3.62 -6.94
C PHE A 61 4.01 4.77 -6.88
N LEU A 62 3.53 5.10 -5.68
CA LEU A 62 2.49 6.13 -5.51
C LEU A 62 3.01 7.55 -5.80
N GLU A 63 4.31 7.80 -5.74
CA GLU A 63 4.89 9.08 -6.20
C GLU A 63 5.05 9.11 -7.73
N ASN A 64 5.50 8.00 -8.33
CA ASN A 64 5.75 7.88 -9.78
C ASN A 64 5.15 6.59 -10.35
N PRO A 65 3.82 6.55 -10.59
CA PRO A 65 3.15 5.33 -11.05
C PRO A 65 3.60 4.87 -12.45
N GLU A 66 4.18 5.76 -13.26
CA GLU A 66 4.71 5.46 -14.60
C GLU A 66 6.12 4.85 -14.59
N LYS A 67 6.84 4.92 -13.46
CA LYS A 67 8.23 4.45 -13.33
C LYS A 67 8.38 3.16 -12.52
N ASP A 68 7.29 2.47 -12.22
CA ASP A 68 7.29 1.29 -11.34
C ASP A 68 8.18 0.12 -11.84
N TRP A 69 8.50 0.12 -13.14
CA TRP A 69 9.33 -0.87 -13.80
C TRP A 69 10.78 -0.45 -14.01
N VAL A 70 11.20 0.71 -13.48
CA VAL A 70 12.63 0.96 -13.35
C VAL A 70 13.11 0.06 -12.22
N ILE A 71 13.44 -1.17 -12.58
CA ILE A 71 14.35 -2.01 -11.80
C ILE A 71 15.50 -1.06 -11.48
N ASP A 72 15.68 -0.76 -10.20
CA ASP A 72 16.93 -0.18 -9.71
C ASP A 72 17.97 -1.18 -10.24
N LYS A 73 18.58 -0.87 -11.38
CA LYS A 73 19.85 -1.47 -11.72
C LYS A 73 20.69 -0.98 -10.57
N ASP A 74 20.81 -1.84 -9.57
CA ASP A 74 22.04 -1.93 -8.83
C ASP A 74 23.09 -2.12 -9.94
N ASP A 75 23.57 -1.00 -10.47
CA ASP A 75 24.80 -0.91 -11.21
C ASP A 75 25.78 -1.35 -10.16
N GLY A 76 25.90 -2.68 -10.02
CA GLY A 76 26.63 -3.30 -8.95
C GLY A 76 27.95 -2.57 -8.95
N GLU A 77 28.18 -1.79 -7.90
CA GLU A 77 29.51 -1.34 -7.57
C GLU A 77 30.24 -2.66 -7.38
N GLN A 78 30.83 -3.14 -8.49
CA GLN A 78 31.83 -4.17 -8.46
C GLN A 78 32.79 -3.62 -7.43
N LEU A 79 32.78 -4.23 -6.25
CA LEU A 79 33.73 -3.92 -5.20
C LEU A 79 35.08 -4.10 -5.86
N SER A 80 35.68 -2.98 -6.28
CA SER A 80 37.03 -2.96 -6.77
C SER A 80 37.84 -3.27 -5.53
N PHE A 81 38.21 -4.55 -5.39
CA PHE A 81 39.24 -4.95 -4.47
C PHE A 81 40.54 -4.32 -4.99
N ASN A 82 40.77 -3.07 -4.57
CA ASN A 82 42.08 -2.46 -4.62
C ASN A 82 42.93 -3.18 -3.59
N TRP A 83 43.70 -4.16 -4.07
CA TRP A 83 44.96 -4.55 -3.46
C TRP A 83 46.00 -3.44 -3.68
#